data_AF-A0A2W7HYK6-F1
#
_entry.id   AF-A0A2W7HYK6-F1
#
_cell.length_a   1.000
_cell.length_b   1.000
_cell.length_c   1.000
_cell.angle_alpha   90.00
_cell.angle_beta   90.00
_cell.angle_gamma   90.00
#
_symmetry.space_group_name_H-M   'P 1'
#
loop_
_entity.id
_entity.type
_entity.pdbx_description
1 polymer ?
#
loop_
_entity_poly.entity_id
_entity_poly.type
_entity_poly.pdbx_seq_one_letter_code
_entity_poly.pdbx_strand_id
1 'polypeptide(L)'
;MKRKYLLIIIGILAFGILIYYVGWSFSPGSYGKAENYELNTSEKTLIEIINEVKSENNLNTNSFTDHKSKHWNSIYFEYKDKNQIIHTLTRPKNKTKTTFSFANYKSKTDGGNWIDANEYFWWWKNSTAKSEFKERILEKIKGKIKKREEIEN
;
A
#
# COMPACT_ATOMS: atom_id res chain seq x y z
N MET A 1 34.93 -7.89 -34.33
CA MET A 1 34.07 -8.91 -33.68
C MET A 1 33.36 -8.40 -32.43
N LYS A 2 34.05 -7.79 -31.45
CA LYS A 2 33.47 -7.31 -30.17
C LYS A 2 32.25 -6.36 -30.30
N ARG A 3 32.22 -5.47 -31.29
CA ARG A 3 31.12 -4.51 -31.52
C ARG A 3 29.79 -5.18 -31.90
N LYS A 4 29.82 -6.28 -32.67
CA LYS A 4 28.61 -7.01 -33.07
C LYS A 4 27.97 -7.70 -31.86
N TYR A 5 28.79 -8.36 -31.02
CA TYR A 5 28.31 -8.99 -29.79
C TYR A 5 27.79 -7.97 -28.77
N LEU A 6 28.44 -6.80 -28.65
CA LEU A 6 27.96 -5.71 -27.80
C LEU A 6 26.55 -5.24 -28.22
N LEU A 7 26.30 -5.04 -29.51
CA LEU A 7 24.98 -4.64 -30.02
C LEU A 7 23.91 -5.71 -29.77
N ILE A 8 24.26 -7.00 -29.90
CA ILE A 8 23.35 -8.12 -29.60
C ILE A 8 22.98 -8.11 -28.11
N ILE A 9 23.96 -7.93 -27.21
CA ILE A 9 23.73 -7.86 -25.75
C ILE A 9 22.81 -6.67 -25.41
N ILE A 10 23.07 -5.49 -25.98
CA ILE A 10 22.22 -4.30 -25.79
C ILE A 10 20.79 -4.57 -26.28
N GLY A 11 20.65 -5.22 -27.44
CA GLY A 11 19.34 -5.59 -27.99
C GLY A 11 18.54 -6.52 -27.06
N ILE A 12 19.19 -7.56 -26.52
CA ILE A 12 18.57 -8.50 -25.58
C ILE A 12 18.14 -7.78 -24.30
N LEU A 13 18.99 -6.90 -23.75
CA LEU A 13 18.67 -6.12 -22.56
C LEU A 13 17.49 -5.17 -22.79
N ALA A 14 17.50 -4.44 -23.91
CA ALA A 14 16.41 -3.53 -24.26
C ALA A 14 15.08 -4.26 -24.44
N PHE A 15 15.11 -5.43 -25.09
CA PHE A 15 13.93 -6.27 -25.28
C PHE A 15 13.39 -6.82 -23.95
N GLY A 16 14.29 -7.26 -23.05
CA GLY A 16 13.91 -7.70 -21.71
C GLY A 16 13.26 -6.58 -20.88
N ILE A 17 13.82 -5.36 -20.93
CA ILE A 17 13.23 -4.18 -20.27
C ILE A 17 11.84 -3.87 -20.84
N LEU A 18 11.67 -3.96 -22.17
CA LEU A 18 10.39 -3.71 -22.82
C LEU A 18 9.32 -4.72 -22.39
N ILE A 19 9.62 -6.03 -22.39
CA ILE A 19 8.67 -7.07 -21.95
C ILE A 19 8.29 -6.83 -20.48
N TYR A 20 9.27 -6.53 -19.63
CA TYR A 20 9.01 -6.26 -18.21
C TYR A 20 8.11 -5.02 -18.02
N TYR A 21 8.35 -3.94 -18.75
CA TYR A 21 7.52 -2.74 -18.72
C TYR A 21 6.07 -3.01 -19.18
N VAL A 22 5.91 -3.78 -20.26
CA VAL A 22 4.59 -4.19 -20.77
C VAL A 22 3.86 -5.03 -19.73
N GLY A 23 4.53 -6.04 -19.15
CA GLY A 23 3.93 -6.89 -18.10
C GLY A 23 3.49 -6.09 -16.87
N TRP A 24 4.31 -5.13 -16.43
CA TRP A 24 3.96 -4.24 -15.32
C TRP A 24 2.77 -3.31 -15.64
N SER A 25 2.65 -2.85 -16.90
CA SER A 25 1.56 -1.97 -17.33
C SER A 25 0.19 -2.65 -17.34
N PHE A 26 0.13 -3.97 -17.48
CA PHE A 26 -1.10 -4.75 -17.58
C PHE A 26 -1.50 -5.47 -16.28
N SER A 27 -1.07 -4.98 -15.11
CA SER A 27 -1.43 -5.63 -13.82
C SER A 27 -2.96 -5.70 -13.64
N PRO A 28 -3.57 -6.91 -13.62
CA PRO A 28 -5.00 -7.06 -13.59
C PRO A 28 -5.58 -6.85 -12.18
N GLY A 29 -6.79 -6.27 -12.12
CA GLY A 29 -7.59 -6.11 -10.91
C GLY A 29 -7.62 -4.70 -10.35
N SER A 30 -8.67 -4.37 -9.58
CA SER A 30 -8.94 -3.03 -9.05
C SER A 30 -7.84 -2.44 -8.15
N TYR A 31 -6.94 -3.29 -7.64
CA TYR A 31 -5.82 -2.90 -6.78
C TYR A 31 -4.53 -3.65 -7.18
N GLY A 32 -4.33 -3.89 -8.48
CA GLY A 32 -3.20 -4.66 -9.01
C GLY A 32 -1.82 -4.07 -8.70
N LYS A 33 -1.77 -2.81 -8.25
CA LYS A 33 -0.55 -2.09 -7.84
C LYS A 33 -0.48 -1.79 -6.33
N ALA A 34 -1.36 -2.38 -5.51
CA ALA A 34 -1.30 -2.19 -4.05
C ALA A 34 -0.06 -2.85 -3.43
N GLU A 35 0.47 -2.24 -2.38
CA GLU A 35 1.55 -2.83 -1.58
C GLU A 35 0.96 -3.60 -0.39
N ASN A 36 1.24 -4.89 -0.32
CA ASN A 36 0.58 -5.81 0.63
C ASN A 36 1.49 -6.18 1.80
N TYR A 37 0.92 -6.21 2.99
CA TYR A 37 1.56 -6.60 4.24
C TYR A 37 0.73 -7.69 4.91
N GLU A 38 1.34 -8.83 5.24
CA GLU A 38 0.67 -9.87 6.02
C GLU A 38 0.87 -9.61 7.51
N LEU A 39 -0.24 -9.49 8.24
CA LEU A 39 -0.24 -9.26 9.68
C LEU A 39 -0.84 -10.48 10.39
N ASN A 40 -0.17 -10.94 11.45
CA ASN A 40 -0.59 -12.08 12.26
C ASN A 40 -1.68 -11.69 13.27
N THR A 41 -2.77 -11.11 12.78
CA THR A 41 -3.93 -10.80 13.61
C THR A 41 -5.22 -11.00 12.82
N SER A 42 -6.32 -11.25 13.52
CA SER A 42 -7.65 -11.37 12.91
C SER A 42 -8.10 -10.03 12.30
N GLU A 43 -8.94 -10.05 11.27
CA GLU A 43 -9.41 -8.80 10.64
C GLU A 43 -10.16 -7.91 11.63
N LYS A 44 -10.93 -8.51 12.55
CA LYS A 44 -11.65 -7.77 13.59
C LYS A 44 -10.67 -7.01 14.50
N THR A 45 -9.67 -7.73 15.03
CA THR A 45 -8.64 -7.14 15.89
C THR A 45 -7.83 -6.07 15.14
N LEU A 46 -7.52 -6.31 13.86
CA LEU A 46 -6.82 -5.33 13.04
C LEU A 46 -7.61 -4.02 12.89
N ILE A 47 -8.93 -4.11 12.65
CA ILE A 47 -9.78 -2.92 12.53
C ILE A 47 -9.83 -2.13 13.84
N GLU A 48 -9.90 -2.81 14.99
CA GLU A 48 -9.84 -2.17 16.30
C GLU A 48 -8.51 -1.42 16.48
N ILE A 49 -7.39 -2.07 16.18
CA ILE A 49 -6.05 -1.47 16.23
C ILE A 49 -5.94 -0.27 15.29
N ILE A 50 -6.48 -0.38 14.07
CA ILE A 50 -6.50 0.71 13.09
C ILE A 50 -7.25 1.91 13.64
N ASN A 51 -8.42 1.71 14.26
CA ASN A 51 -9.22 2.79 14.82
C ASN A 51 -8.48 3.49 15.98
N GLU A 52 -7.78 2.75 16.83
CA GLU A 52 -6.90 3.33 17.86
C GLU A 52 -5.75 4.13 17.24
N VAL A 53 -5.07 3.59 16.22
CA VAL A 53 -4.00 4.30 15.52
C VAL A 53 -4.53 5.59 14.90
N LYS A 54 -5.73 5.56 14.31
CA LYS A 54 -6.37 6.74 13.72
C LYS A 54 -6.60 7.84 14.76
N SER A 55 -7.17 7.49 15.91
CA SER A 55 -7.49 8.45 16.96
C SER A 55 -6.23 9.01 17.63
N GLU A 56 -5.31 8.16 18.06
CA GLU A 56 -4.07 8.56 18.76
C GLU A 56 -3.15 9.44 17.90
N ASN A 57 -3.19 9.27 16.58
CA ASN A 57 -2.29 9.95 15.65
C ASN A 57 -2.99 10.99 14.79
N ASN A 58 -4.24 11.33 15.09
CA ASN A 58 -5.01 12.33 14.38
C ASN A 58 -5.14 12.06 12.85
N LEU A 59 -5.24 10.78 12.47
CA LEU A 59 -5.30 10.33 11.07
C LEU A 59 -6.73 10.12 10.57
N ASN A 60 -7.74 10.48 11.36
CA ASN A 60 -9.14 10.42 10.95
C ASN A 60 -9.42 11.38 9.79
N THR A 61 -10.25 10.94 8.85
CA THR A 61 -10.75 11.77 7.76
C THR A 61 -12.26 11.85 7.77
N ASN A 62 -12.78 13.01 7.38
CA ASN A 62 -14.22 13.21 7.13
C ASN A 62 -14.54 13.18 5.64
N SER A 63 -13.51 13.03 4.77
CA SER A 63 -13.68 13.06 3.32
C SER A 63 -14.16 11.73 2.76
N PHE A 64 -13.84 10.62 3.44
CA PHE A 64 -14.20 9.27 3.02
C PHE A 64 -14.59 8.42 4.22
N THR A 65 -15.64 7.63 4.07
CA THR A 65 -16.10 6.69 5.10
C THR A 65 -15.53 5.31 4.83
N ASP A 66 -14.95 4.70 5.86
CA ASP A 66 -14.55 3.30 5.84
C ASP A 66 -15.76 2.42 5.50
N HIS A 67 -15.57 1.42 4.65
CA HIS A 67 -16.66 0.55 4.24
C HIS A 67 -16.19 -0.84 3.84
N LYS A 68 -17.04 -1.83 4.14
CA LYS A 68 -16.81 -3.22 3.78
C LYS A 68 -17.46 -3.54 2.43
N SER A 69 -16.66 -4.06 1.51
CA SER A 69 -17.10 -4.71 0.27
C SER A 69 -17.09 -6.24 0.42
N LYS A 70 -17.50 -6.96 -0.63
CA LYS A 70 -17.53 -8.44 -0.62
C LYS A 70 -16.16 -9.08 -0.34
N HIS A 71 -15.07 -8.44 -0.76
CA HIS A 71 -13.73 -9.02 -0.72
C HIS A 71 -12.71 -8.20 0.08
N TRP A 72 -13.02 -6.94 0.35
CA TRP A 72 -12.08 -5.98 0.95
C TRP A 72 -12.80 -5.06 1.93
N ASN A 73 -12.14 -4.67 3.00
CA ASN A 73 -12.56 -3.55 3.83
C ASN A 73 -11.73 -2.32 3.49
N SER A 74 -12.37 -1.30 2.92
CA SER A 74 -11.73 -0.03 2.59
C SER A 74 -11.59 0.83 3.83
N ILE A 75 -10.37 1.28 4.09
CA ILE A 75 -10.03 2.09 5.26
C ILE A 75 -9.25 3.32 4.80
N TYR A 76 -9.70 4.51 5.21
CA TYR A 76 -9.10 5.78 4.80
C TYR A 76 -8.39 6.47 5.97
N PHE A 77 -7.22 7.02 5.70
CA PHE A 77 -6.46 7.87 6.62
C PHE A 77 -6.23 9.24 5.99
N GLU A 78 -6.01 10.25 6.81
CA GLU A 78 -5.63 11.58 6.36
C GLU A 78 -4.34 12.05 7.00
N TYR A 79 -3.39 12.46 6.16
CA TYR A 79 -2.23 13.24 6.56
C TYR A 79 -2.62 14.72 6.49
N LYS A 80 -3.07 15.27 7.63
CA LYS A 80 -3.60 16.63 7.72
C LYS A 80 -2.58 17.70 7.32
N ASP A 81 -1.33 17.49 7.70
CA ASP A 81 -0.18 18.34 7.35
C ASP A 81 0.10 18.40 5.84
N LYS A 82 -0.30 17.35 5.11
CA LYS A 82 -0.14 17.25 3.66
C LYS A 82 -1.43 17.42 2.88
N ASN A 83 -2.55 17.60 3.59
CA ASN A 83 -3.88 17.55 3.03
C ASN A 83 -4.06 16.35 2.09
N GLN A 84 -3.62 15.16 2.51
CA GLN A 84 -3.54 13.95 1.67
C GLN A 84 -4.39 12.83 2.25
N ILE A 85 -5.17 12.15 1.41
CA ILE A 85 -5.91 10.94 1.77
C ILE A 85 -5.09 9.72 1.37
N ILE A 86 -5.02 8.76 2.28
CA ILE A 86 -4.42 7.45 2.10
C ILE A 86 -5.54 6.42 2.10
N HIS A 87 -5.64 5.62 1.05
CA HIS A 87 -6.57 4.50 0.97
C HIS A 87 -5.84 3.20 1.21
N THR A 88 -6.41 2.39 2.09
CA THR A 88 -5.90 1.09 2.47
C THR A 88 -7.01 0.06 2.43
N LEU A 89 -6.62 -1.21 2.39
CA LEU A 89 -7.54 -2.33 2.35
C LEU A 89 -7.16 -3.35 3.41
N THR A 90 -8.14 -3.98 4.04
CA THR A 90 -7.94 -5.25 4.75
C THR A 90 -8.63 -6.39 4.01
N ARG A 91 -8.03 -7.57 4.07
CA ARG A 91 -8.65 -8.81 3.63
C ARG A 91 -8.22 -9.97 4.52
N PRO A 92 -9.16 -10.74 5.10
CA PRO A 92 -8.80 -11.88 5.93
C PRO A 92 -8.20 -12.97 5.04
N LYS A 93 -7.04 -13.50 5.44
CA LYS A 93 -6.43 -14.69 4.82
C LYS A 93 -6.91 -15.96 5.52
N ASN A 94 -7.05 -15.89 6.86
CA ASN A 94 -7.67 -16.91 7.70
C ASN A 94 -8.11 -16.26 9.04
N LYS A 95 -8.44 -17.08 10.05
CA LYS A 95 -8.90 -16.58 11.36
C LYS A 95 -7.86 -15.78 12.15
N THR A 96 -6.57 -15.98 11.88
CA THR A 96 -5.45 -15.39 12.65
C THR A 96 -4.54 -14.51 11.80
N LYS A 97 -4.77 -14.41 10.49
CA LYS A 97 -3.94 -13.63 9.56
C LYS A 97 -4.80 -12.77 8.64
N THR A 98 -4.35 -11.53 8.46
CA THR A 98 -5.02 -10.53 7.62
C THR A 98 -4.00 -9.86 6.72
N THR A 99 -4.34 -9.70 5.44
CA THR A 99 -3.60 -8.85 4.51
C THR A 99 -4.04 -7.41 4.73
N PHE A 100 -3.08 -6.53 5.00
CA PHE A 100 -3.25 -5.08 5.02
C PHE A 100 -2.53 -4.48 3.82
N SER A 101 -3.24 -3.71 3.00
CA SER A 101 -2.70 -3.20 1.74
C SER A 101 -2.69 -1.68 1.73
N PHE A 102 -1.57 -1.07 1.33
CA PHE A 102 -1.53 0.31 0.88
C PHE A 102 -1.96 0.33 -0.59
N ALA A 103 -3.19 0.80 -0.86
CA ALA A 103 -3.76 0.77 -2.19
C ALA A 103 -3.29 1.96 -3.01
N ASN A 104 -3.70 3.15 -2.60
CA ASN A 104 -3.42 4.40 -3.31
C ASN A 104 -3.53 5.60 -2.36
N TYR A 105 -3.14 6.77 -2.86
CA TYR A 105 -3.24 8.03 -2.15
C TYR A 105 -3.65 9.16 -3.11
N LYS A 106 -4.19 10.25 -2.56
CA LYS A 106 -4.51 11.46 -3.33
C LYS A 106 -4.37 12.71 -2.50
N SER A 107 -4.06 13.83 -3.15
CA SER A 107 -4.23 15.16 -2.55
C SER A 107 -5.72 15.47 -2.37
N LYS A 108 -6.07 16.24 -1.32
CA LYS A 108 -7.42 16.79 -1.12
C LYS A 108 -7.61 18.13 -1.81
N THR A 109 -6.54 18.91 -2.04
CA THR A 109 -6.64 20.21 -2.74
C THR A 109 -6.86 20.04 -4.23
N ASP A 110 -6.31 18.98 -4.79
CA ASP A 110 -6.26 18.81 -6.24
C ASP A 110 -7.39 17.88 -6.66
N GLY A 111 -8.15 18.25 -7.68
CA GLY A 111 -9.11 17.36 -8.35
C GLY A 111 -8.46 16.17 -9.06
N GLY A 112 -7.21 15.85 -8.72
CA GLY A 112 -6.39 14.83 -9.34
C GLY A 112 -6.86 13.41 -9.03
N ASN A 113 -6.39 12.49 -9.88
CA ASN A 113 -6.66 11.06 -9.77
C ASN A 113 -5.91 10.45 -8.57
N TRP A 114 -6.40 9.30 -8.11
CA TRP A 114 -5.69 8.46 -7.16
C TRP A 114 -4.36 7.98 -7.75
N ILE A 115 -3.31 7.97 -6.93
CA ILE A 115 -1.99 7.45 -7.28
C ILE A 115 -1.80 6.13 -6.55
N ASP A 116 -1.67 5.04 -7.29
CA ASP A 116 -1.40 3.72 -6.72
C ASP A 116 -0.05 3.67 -5.99
N ALA A 117 0.02 2.86 -4.93
CA ALA A 117 1.24 2.67 -4.14
C ALA A 117 2.44 2.27 -5.03
N ASN A 118 2.20 1.43 -6.04
CA ASN A 118 3.18 1.05 -7.06
C ASN A 118 2.87 1.66 -8.44
N GLU A 119 2.32 2.89 -8.48
CA GLU A 119 1.92 3.52 -9.75
C GLU A 119 3.06 3.67 -10.74
N TYR A 120 4.28 3.90 -10.29
CA TYR A 120 5.42 4.10 -11.17
C TYR A 120 6.30 2.86 -11.29
N PHE A 121 6.71 2.56 -12.52
CA PHE A 121 7.66 1.50 -12.84
C PHE A 121 8.99 1.69 -12.10
N TRP A 122 9.45 2.94 -12.03
CA TRP A 122 10.64 3.29 -11.28
C TRP A 122 10.32 3.44 -9.79
N TRP A 123 10.82 2.49 -9.00
CA TRP A 123 10.53 2.34 -7.57
C TRP A 123 10.79 3.60 -6.74
N TRP A 124 11.75 4.45 -7.12
CA TRP A 124 12.09 5.67 -6.39
C TRP A 124 11.03 6.77 -6.51
N LYS A 125 10.12 6.74 -7.49
CA LYS A 125 9.12 7.81 -7.66
C LYS A 125 8.03 7.80 -6.56
N ASN A 126 7.77 6.63 -5.96
CA ASN A 126 6.81 6.48 -4.86
C ASN A 126 7.48 6.17 -3.51
N SER A 127 8.82 6.20 -3.43
CA SER A 127 9.54 5.81 -2.22
C SER A 127 9.16 6.66 -1.00
N THR A 128 8.98 7.97 -1.18
CA THR A 128 8.57 8.88 -0.11
C THR A 128 7.20 8.51 0.45
N ALA A 129 6.19 8.35 -0.41
CA ALA A 129 4.83 7.99 0.02
C ALA A 129 4.80 6.64 0.75
N LYS A 130 5.57 5.66 0.28
CA LYS A 130 5.71 4.35 0.94
C LYS A 130 6.41 4.43 2.28
N SER A 131 7.48 5.20 2.38
CA SER A 131 8.21 5.42 3.63
C SER A 131 7.31 6.05 4.67
N GLU A 132 6.54 7.07 4.27
CA GLU A 132 5.60 7.76 5.16
C GLU A 132 4.44 6.87 5.57
N PHE A 133 3.88 6.09 4.64
CA PHE A 133 2.90 5.06 4.97
C PHE A 133 3.43 4.09 6.02
N LYS A 134 4.66 3.61 5.82
CA LYS A 134 5.30 2.68 6.74
C LYS A 134 5.45 3.30 8.13
N GLU A 135 6.04 4.47 8.21
CA GLU A 135 6.35 5.16 9.47
C GLU A 135 5.08 5.63 10.21
N ARG A 136 4.15 6.26 9.49
CA ARG A 136 2.99 6.91 10.11
C ARG A 136 1.85 5.97 10.43
N ILE A 137 1.72 4.86 9.69
CA ILE A 137 0.59 3.94 9.80
C ILE A 137 1.07 2.53 10.15
N LEU A 138 1.84 1.89 9.26
CA LEU A 138 2.12 0.46 9.36
C LEU A 138 2.87 0.08 10.63
N GLU A 139 3.94 0.79 10.97
CA GLU A 139 4.76 0.46 12.14
C GLU A 139 4.03 0.72 13.45
N LYS A 140 3.11 1.70 13.48
CA LYS A 140 2.24 1.94 14.65
C LYS A 140 1.24 0.81 14.85
N ILE A 141 0.66 0.31 13.76
CA ILE A 141 -0.23 -0.87 13.79
C ILE A 141 0.56 -2.10 14.27
N LYS A 142 1.74 -2.38 13.69
CA LYS A 142 2.58 -3.51 14.11
C LYS A 142 3.00 -3.43 15.57
N GLY A 143 3.38 -2.24 16.04
CA GLY A 143 3.73 -2.02 17.45
C GLY A 143 2.59 -2.39 18.40
N LYS A 144 1.35 -2.02 18.05
CA LYS A 144 0.16 -2.39 18.83
C LYS A 144 -0.16 -3.89 18.77
N ILE A 145 0.01 -4.54 17.61
CA ILE A 145 -0.16 -5.99 17.49
C ILE A 145 0.80 -6.70 18.45
N LYS A 146 2.10 -6.36 18.37
CA LYS A 146 3.13 -6.95 19.23
C LYS A 146 2.83 -6.75 20.71
N LYS A 147 2.42 -5.55 21.12
CA LYS A 147 2.05 -5.24 22.50
C LYS A 147 0.89 -6.10 23.02
N ARG A 148 -0.09 -6.43 22.17
CA ARG A 148 -1.22 -7.30 22.55
C ARG A 148 -0.78 -8.75 22.69
N GLU A 149 0.08 -9.24 21.79
CA GLU A 149 0.68 -10.57 21.88
C GLU A 149 1.49 -10.74 23.19
N GLU A 150 2.19 -9.70 23.64
CA GLU A 150 2.94 -9.72 24.92
C GLU A 150 2.05 -9.71 26.16
N ILE A 151 0.80 -9.24 26.07
CA ILE A 151 -0.16 -9.24 27.20
C ILE A 151 -0.90 -10.57 27.31
N GLU A 152 -1.07 -11.28 26.20
CA GLU A 152 -1.81 -12.55 26.11
C GLU A 152 -0.94 -13.79 26.40
N ASN A 153 0.40 -13.62 26.48
CA ASN A 153 1.36 -14.67 26.85
C ASN A 153 1.87 -14.49 28.28
#